data_AF-A0A2M9P6A9-F1
#
_entry.id   AF-A0A2M9P6A9-F1
#
_cell.length_a   1.000
_cell.length_b   1.000
_cell.length_c   1.000
_cell.angle_alpha   90.00
_cell.angle_beta   90.00
_cell.angle_gamma   90.00
#
_symmetry.space_group_name_H-M   'P 1'
#
loop_
_entity.id
_entity.type
_entity.pdbx_description
1 polymer ?
#
loop_
_entity_poly.entity_id
_entity_poly.type
_entity_poly.pdbx_seq_one_letter_code
_entity_poly.pdbx_strand_id
1 'polypeptide(L)' 'MAKKIDDAVLDELLRGCERPEDLMADGGLMKELRKALMQRMLGAELTEHLGYEHG' A
#
# COMPACT_ATOMS: atom_id res chain seq x y z
N MET A 1 -9.69 19.58 2.22
CA MET A 1 -8.29 19.86 1.80
C MET A 1 -7.44 18.66 2.16
N ALA A 2 -6.48 18.27 1.32
CA ALA A 2 -5.57 17.18 1.65
C ALA A 2 -4.69 17.59 2.85
N LYS A 3 -4.60 16.74 3.87
CA LYS A 3 -3.69 16.95 5.01
C LYS A 3 -2.27 16.75 4.50
N LYS A 4 -1.32 17.57 4.97
CA LYS A 4 0.11 17.32 4.75
C LYS A 4 0.47 15.96 5.37
N ILE A 5 1.15 15.11 4.61
CA ILE A 5 1.72 13.86 5.12
C ILE A 5 3.07 14.21 5.72
N ASP A 6 3.35 13.71 6.92
CA ASP A 6 4.65 13.90 7.57
C ASP A 6 5.76 13.22 6.77
N ASP A 7 6.90 13.89 6.64
CA ASP A 7 8.02 13.42 5.83
C ASP A 7 8.53 12.05 6.32
N ALA A 8 8.49 11.80 7.64
CA ALA A 8 8.84 10.48 8.21
C ALA A 8 7.93 9.34 7.73
N VAL A 9 6.66 9.62 7.42
CA VAL A 9 5.74 8.61 6.85
C VAL A 9 6.08 8.36 5.39
N LEU A 10 6.47 9.41 4.64
CA LEU A 10 6.93 9.26 3.26
C LEU A 10 8.23 8.45 3.20
N ASP A 11 9.17 8.71 4.09
CA ASP A 11 10.43 7.98 4.19
C ASP A 11 10.22 6.51 4.55
N GLU A 12 9.27 6.22 5.45
CA GLU A 12 8.91 4.84 5.79
C GLU A 12 8.28 4.11 4.60
N LEU A 13 7.35 4.77 3.89
CA LEU A 13 6.70 4.19 2.71
C LEU A 13 7.71 3.91 1.59
N LEU A 14 8.68 4.80 1.37
CA LEU A 14 9.69 4.65 0.32
C LEU A 14 10.85 3.74 0.72
N ARG A 15 10.87 3.22 1.95
CA ARG A 15 11.95 2.33 2.40
C ARG A 15 11.99 1.07 1.55
N GLY A 16 13.13 0.84 0.89
CA GLY A 16 13.33 -0.31 0.01
C GLY A 16 12.77 -0.13 -1.40
N CYS A 17 12.16 1.01 -1.74
CA CYS A 17 11.94 1.41 -3.12
C CYS A 17 13.28 1.93 -3.68
N GLU A 18 13.86 1.20 -4.63
CA GLU A 18 15.13 1.59 -5.25
C GLU A 18 14.90 2.36 -6.55
N ARG A 19 13.73 2.14 -7.17
CA ARG A 19 13.37 2.71 -8.46
C ARG A 19 11.95 3.26 -8.49
N PRO A 20 11.63 4.21 -9.39
CA PRO A 20 10.27 4.72 -9.55
C PRO A 20 9.25 3.62 -9.88
N GLU A 21 9.69 2.55 -10.55
CA GLU A 21 8.83 1.42 -10.90
C GLU A 21 8.34 0.65 -9.66
N ASP A 22 9.15 0.53 -8.60
CA ASP A 22 8.75 -0.15 -7.35
C ASP A 22 7.57 0.56 -6.67
N LEU A 23 7.45 1.87 -6.90
CA LEU A 23 6.36 2.70 -6.40
C LEU A 23 5.17 2.72 -7.36
N MET A 24 5.42 2.88 -8.67
CA MET A 24 4.42 3.32 -9.65
C MET A 24 3.99 2.25 -10.67
N ALA A 25 4.73 1.14 -10.82
CA ALA A 25 4.37 0.10 -11.77
C ALA A 25 3.12 -0.70 -11.34
N ASP A 26 2.58 -1.51 -12.24
CA ASP A 26 1.53 -2.46 -11.90
C ASP A 26 2.08 -3.49 -10.90
N GLY A 27 1.56 -3.43 -9.66
CA GLY A 27 2.07 -4.21 -8.52
C GLY A 27 3.01 -3.44 -7.60
N GLY A 28 3.32 -2.18 -7.90
CA GLY A 28 4.08 -1.29 -7.04
C GLY A 28 3.28 -0.79 -5.83
N LEU A 29 3.99 -0.16 -4.90
CA LEU A 29 3.47 0.28 -3.59
C LEU A 29 2.19 1.14 -3.70
N MET A 30 2.07 2.01 -4.70
CA MET A 30 0.90 2.89 -4.84
C MET A 30 -0.42 2.11 -5.04
N LYS A 31 -0.37 0.95 -5.69
CA LYS A 31 -1.55 0.10 -5.90
C LYS A 31 -2.07 -0.43 -4.57
N GLU A 32 -1.18 -1.01 -3.78
CA GLU A 32 -1.51 -1.59 -2.47
C GLU A 32 -1.87 -0.51 -1.45
N LEU A 33 -1.16 0.62 -1.44
CA LEU A 33 -1.49 1.75 -0.56
C LEU A 33 -2.90 2.28 -0.83
N ARG A 34 -3.28 2.45 -2.10
CA ARG A 34 -4.65 2.89 -2.46
C ARG A 34 -5.70 1.88 -1.99
N LYS A 35 -5.47 0.58 -2.19
CA LYS A 35 -6.35 -0.50 -1.73
C LYS A 35 -6.57 -0.43 -0.21
N ALA A 36 -5.46 -0.36 0.53
CA ALA A 36 -5.42 -0.31 1.98
C ALA A 36 -6.11 0.92 2.58
N LEU A 37 -6.03 2.09 1.91
CA LEU A 37 -6.71 3.31 2.31
C LEU A 37 -8.22 3.24 2.04
N MET A 38 -8.63 2.77 0.85
CA MET A 38 -10.05 2.62 0.51
C MET A 38 -10.76 1.68 1.48
N GLN A 39 -10.11 0.59 1.87
CA GLN A 39 -10.67 -0.36 2.83
C GLN A 39 -10.87 0.23 4.22
N ARG A 40 -9.87 0.93 4.74
CA ARG A 40 -10.00 1.64 6.02
C ARG A 40 -11.11 2.69 5.97
N MET A 41 -11.25 3.39 4.85
CA MET A 41 -12.32 4.37 4.65
C MET A 41 -13.70 3.72 4.60
N LEU A 42 -13.81 2.56 3.96
CA LEU A 42 -15.08 1.83 3.79
C LEU A 42 -15.41 0.91 4.97
N GLY A 43 -14.51 0.75 5.94
CA GLY A 43 -14.66 -0.21 7.04
C GLY A 43 -14.63 -1.68 6.58
N ALA A 44 -14.05 -1.95 5.41
CA ALA A 44 -13.98 -3.28 4.83
C ALA A 44 -12.66 -3.97 5.24
N GLU A 45 -12.73 -5.15 5.86
CA GLU A 45 -11.57 -6.02 6.06
C GLU A 45 -11.17 -6.69 4.73
N LEU A 46 -9.88 -6.69 4.39
CA LEU A 46 -9.35 -7.65 3.43
C LEU A 46 -9.27 -9.01 4.12
N THR A 47 -10.32 -9.81 4.00
CA THR A 47 -10.11 -11.25 3.93
C THR A 47 -9.56 -11.59 2.54
N GLU A 48 -8.32 -11.17 2.28
CA GLU A 48 -7.52 -11.79 1.24
C GLU A 48 -6.81 -12.95 1.94
N HIS A 49 -7.52 -14.09 1.99
CA HIS A 49 -6.88 -15.38 2.23
C HIS A 49 -5.75 -15.50 1.22
N LEU A 50 -4.51 -15.29 1.66
CA LEU A 50 -3.33 -15.74 0.95
C LEU A 50 -3.53 -17.24 0.72
N GLY A 51 -3.85 -17.61 -0.51
CA GLY A 51 -3.94 -18.99 -0.94
C GLY A 51 -2.63 -19.70 -0.69
N TYR A 52 -2.55 -20.38 0.46
CA TYR A 52 -1.66 -21.51 0.67
C TYR A 52 -2.55 -22.72 0.91
N GLU A 53 -2.95 -23.37 -0.18
CA GLU A 53 -3.12 -24.82 -0.11
C GLU A 53 -1.71 -25.42 0.06
N HIS A 54 -1.39 -25.77 1.30
CA HIS A 54 -0.49 -26.88 1.59
C HIS A 54 -1.17 -27.72 2.67
N GLY A 55 -1.82 -28.78 2.21
CA GLY A 55 -2.55 -29.76 3.01
C GLY A 55 -3.58 -30.49 2.17
#